data_AF-A0A2N2HUJ5-F1
#
_entry.id   AF-A0A2N2HUJ5-F1
#
_cell.length_a   1.000
_cell.length_b   1.000
_cell.length_c   1.000
_cell.angle_alpha   90.00
_cell.angle_beta   90.00
_cell.angle_gamma   90.00
#
_symmetry.space_group_name_H-M   'P 1'
#
loop_
_entity.id
_entity.type
_entity.pdbx_description
1 polymer ?
#
loop_
_entity_poly.entity_id
_entity_poly.type
_entity_poly.pdbx_seq_one_letter_code
_entity_poly.pdbx_strand_id
1 'polypeptide(L)'
;GGQVFPEGRILRGATSTYYPDKSMDRMFDAQAAQPTVFLPTDWLLVGHVDETVSFFKASSARGWGMMINDAPLAKQILQQHKAAGHGAVMMFAGMYDYSNNPARVSVTDTLDDTDLMNTNAWAAVEVSAQLTQLKQVTGITDAEVVKIPFLWDEAYGYAVAYVPGMINGIMLTGNHFGSPDPHGPVIQGKDVFKSYVEDALADTNVTVHWVEDWYLYHILDGEVHCGSNTKRVVPATHRWWEGDL
;
A
#
# COMPACT_ATOMS: atom_id res chain seq x y z
N GLY A 1 -12.97 21.64 0.62
CA GLY A 1 -13.63 22.96 0.49
C GLY A 1 -15.14 22.81 0.47
N GLY A 2 -15.77 22.55 1.62
CA GLY A 2 -17.23 22.55 1.82
C GLY A 2 -18.07 21.49 1.09
N GLN A 3 -17.59 20.95 -0.03
CA GLN A 3 -18.29 19.94 -0.82
C GLN A 3 -18.30 18.59 -0.11
N VAL A 4 -19.46 17.93 -0.12
CA VAL A 4 -19.70 16.61 0.48
C VAL A 4 -19.88 15.60 -0.65
N PHE A 5 -19.25 14.43 -0.52
CA PHE A 5 -19.36 13.32 -1.46
C PHE A 5 -19.89 12.09 -0.72
N PRO A 6 -21.22 11.93 -0.58
CA PRO A 6 -21.83 10.88 0.25
C PRO A 6 -21.48 9.45 -0.20
N GLU A 7 -21.36 9.25 -1.51
CA GLU A 7 -20.95 7.96 -2.10
C GLU A 7 -19.42 7.81 -2.19
N GLY A 8 -18.66 8.79 -1.69
CA GLY A 8 -17.22 8.86 -1.85
C GLY A 8 -16.80 9.29 -3.26
N ARG A 9 -15.56 8.97 -3.62
CA ARG A 9 -14.93 9.35 -4.88
C ARG A 9 -14.17 8.16 -5.46
N ILE A 10 -14.20 8.01 -6.77
CA ILE A 10 -13.39 6.99 -7.45
C ILE A 10 -11.92 7.42 -7.39
N LEU A 11 -11.03 6.50 -7.03
CA LEU A 11 -9.58 6.69 -7.08
C LEU A 11 -9.02 5.89 -8.26
N ARG A 12 -8.26 6.54 -9.15
CA ARG A 12 -7.59 5.89 -10.29
C ARG A 12 -6.14 6.30 -10.39
N GLY A 13 -5.32 5.38 -10.91
CA GLY A 13 -3.95 5.71 -11.32
C GLY A 13 -3.94 6.53 -12.60
N ALA A 14 -2.97 7.41 -12.71
CA ALA A 14 -2.68 8.18 -13.91
C ALA A 14 -1.27 7.83 -14.39
N THR A 15 -1.21 7.29 -15.60
CA THR A 15 0.03 6.98 -16.30
C THR A 15 0.05 7.68 -17.66
N SER A 16 1.21 8.11 -18.14
CA SER A 16 1.30 8.75 -19.47
C SER A 16 1.35 7.74 -20.63
N THR A 17 1.74 6.49 -20.37
CA THR A 17 2.10 5.49 -21.40
C THR A 17 1.15 4.31 -21.52
N TYR A 18 0.57 3.80 -20.42
CA TYR A 18 -0.36 2.66 -20.42
C TYR A 18 -1.60 2.96 -19.56
N TYR A 19 -2.31 4.02 -19.95
CA TYR A 19 -3.47 4.53 -19.22
C TYR A 19 -4.74 3.72 -19.45
N PRO A 20 -5.72 3.81 -18.53
CA PRO A 20 -7.04 3.24 -18.74
C PRO A 20 -7.68 3.65 -20.06
N ASP A 21 -8.48 2.76 -20.65
CA ASP A 21 -9.22 3.08 -21.86
C ASP A 21 -10.14 4.31 -21.65
N LYS A 22 -10.06 5.29 -22.55
CA LYS A 22 -10.81 6.55 -22.46
C LYS A 22 -12.33 6.36 -22.49
N SER A 23 -12.84 5.24 -23.02
CA SER A 23 -14.26 4.88 -22.92
C SER A 23 -14.65 4.52 -21.50
N MET A 24 -13.76 3.89 -20.73
CA MET A 24 -13.96 3.58 -19.32
C MET A 24 -13.96 4.85 -18.46
N ASP A 25 -13.02 5.78 -18.69
CA ASP A 25 -13.03 7.09 -18.00
C ASP A 25 -14.35 7.83 -18.25
N ARG A 26 -14.78 7.91 -19.52
CA ARG A 26 -16.06 8.54 -19.88
C ARG A 26 -17.25 7.85 -19.22
N MET A 27 -17.21 6.52 -19.08
CA MET A 27 -18.27 5.78 -18.39
C MET A 27 -18.33 6.15 -16.91
N PHE A 28 -17.19 6.21 -16.22
CA PHE A 28 -17.14 6.62 -14.81
C PHE A 28 -17.56 8.07 -14.60
N ASP A 29 -17.06 8.98 -15.43
CA ASP A 29 -17.42 10.41 -15.36
C ASP A 29 -18.92 10.63 -15.58
N ALA A 30 -19.53 9.85 -16.49
CA ALA A 30 -20.97 9.90 -16.75
C ALA A 30 -21.84 9.42 -15.57
N GLN A 31 -21.27 8.76 -14.55
CA GLN A 31 -22.04 8.37 -13.35
C GLN A 31 -22.32 9.56 -12.42
N ALA A 32 -21.51 10.64 -12.49
CA ALA A 32 -21.58 11.87 -11.70
C ALA A 32 -21.46 11.75 -10.16
N ALA A 33 -22.06 10.71 -9.56
CA ALA A 33 -22.17 10.54 -8.11
C ALA A 33 -20.83 10.38 -7.37
N GLN A 34 -19.78 9.89 -8.05
CA GLN A 34 -18.46 9.66 -7.47
C GLN A 34 -17.34 10.24 -8.36
N PRO A 35 -17.11 11.56 -8.35
CA PRO A 35 -16.13 12.19 -9.22
C PRO A 35 -14.72 11.63 -9.02
N THR A 36 -14.07 11.28 -10.12
CA THR A 36 -12.75 10.64 -10.13
C THR A 36 -11.66 11.54 -9.54
N VAL A 37 -10.74 10.93 -8.80
CA VAL A 37 -9.45 11.48 -8.37
C VAL A 37 -8.37 10.64 -9.04
N PHE A 38 -7.50 11.28 -9.80
CA PHE A 38 -6.35 10.64 -10.42
C PHE A 38 -5.10 10.85 -9.57
N LEU A 39 -4.45 9.78 -9.13
CA LEU A 39 -3.14 9.82 -8.48
C LEU A 39 -2.04 9.48 -9.49
N PRO A 40 -0.86 10.14 -9.42
CA PRO A 40 0.27 9.77 -10.27
C PRO A 40 0.74 8.36 -9.92
N THR A 41 0.72 7.45 -10.88
CA THR A 41 1.20 6.06 -10.72
C THR A 41 2.12 5.64 -11.85
N ASP A 42 2.53 6.58 -12.72
CA ASP A 42 3.48 6.35 -13.82
C ASP A 42 4.88 5.94 -13.38
N TRP A 43 5.21 6.14 -12.11
CA TRP A 43 6.47 5.73 -11.51
C TRP A 43 6.51 4.24 -11.12
N LEU A 44 5.35 3.58 -11.03
CA LEU A 44 5.24 2.15 -10.71
C LEU A 44 5.35 1.31 -12.00
N LEU A 45 5.85 0.09 -11.90
CA LEU A 45 5.94 -0.82 -13.05
C LEU A 45 4.54 -1.30 -13.48
N VAL A 46 3.69 -1.63 -12.50
CA VAL A 46 2.32 -2.10 -12.73
C VAL A 46 1.36 -0.92 -12.86
N GLY A 47 1.59 0.16 -12.12
CA GLY A 47 0.88 1.43 -12.32
C GLY A 47 -0.44 1.55 -11.58
N HIS A 48 -0.67 0.74 -10.54
CA HIS A 48 -1.93 0.69 -9.80
C HIS A 48 -1.89 1.46 -8.48
N VAL A 49 -3.06 1.95 -8.04
CA VAL A 49 -3.18 2.73 -6.80
C VAL A 49 -3.21 1.87 -5.54
N ASP A 50 -3.59 0.59 -5.65
CA ASP A 50 -3.64 -0.34 -4.52
C ASP A 50 -2.24 -0.72 -4.02
N GLU A 51 -1.21 -0.50 -4.84
CA GLU A 51 0.20 -0.63 -4.47
C GLU A 51 0.66 0.43 -3.45
N THR A 52 -0.04 1.58 -3.34
CA THR A 52 0.40 2.71 -2.49
C THR A 52 -0.59 3.12 -1.41
N VAL A 53 -1.88 2.81 -1.57
CA VAL A 53 -2.91 3.23 -0.61
C VAL A 53 -4.00 2.18 -0.40
N SER A 54 -4.45 2.05 0.85
CA SER A 54 -5.61 1.24 1.25
C SER A 54 -6.46 2.00 2.27
N PHE A 55 -7.75 1.66 2.39
CA PHE A 55 -8.67 2.31 3.31
C PHE A 55 -9.29 1.31 4.28
N PHE A 56 -9.53 1.75 5.52
CA PHE A 56 -10.17 0.94 6.56
C PHE A 56 -11.24 1.73 7.30
N LYS A 57 -12.19 1.04 7.92
CA LYS A 57 -13.19 1.69 8.78
C LYS A 57 -12.51 2.14 10.06
N ALA A 58 -12.78 3.34 10.55
CA ALA A 58 -12.16 3.84 11.78
C ALA A 58 -13.19 4.55 12.64
N SER A 59 -12.94 4.63 13.95
CA SER A 59 -13.73 5.44 14.88
C SER A 59 -13.36 6.94 14.81
N SER A 60 -13.04 7.43 13.62
CA SER A 60 -12.73 8.84 13.35
C SER A 60 -14.01 9.64 13.08
N ALA A 61 -13.92 10.98 13.07
CA ALA A 61 -15.05 11.84 12.68
C ALA A 61 -15.54 11.54 11.24
N ARG A 62 -14.68 10.97 10.39
CA ARG A 62 -15.01 10.53 9.04
C ARG A 62 -15.56 9.10 8.97
N GLY A 63 -15.40 8.30 10.01
CA GLY A 63 -15.78 6.88 10.02
C GLY A 63 -14.80 5.96 9.28
N TRP A 64 -13.68 6.49 8.77
CA TRP A 64 -12.66 5.76 8.03
C TRP A 64 -11.27 6.36 8.25
N GLY A 65 -10.26 5.55 7.97
CA GLY A 65 -8.84 5.90 7.97
C GLY A 65 -8.15 5.32 6.74
N MET A 66 -6.88 5.65 6.58
CA MET A 66 -6.09 5.29 5.39
C MET A 66 -4.75 4.71 5.79
N MET A 67 -4.35 3.63 5.13
CA MET A 67 -2.98 3.13 5.14
C MET A 67 -2.27 3.62 3.89
N ILE A 68 -1.03 4.07 4.04
CA ILE A 68 -0.17 4.45 2.94
C ILE A 68 1.21 3.84 3.17
N ASN A 69 1.87 3.36 2.12
CA ASN A 69 3.22 2.85 2.28
C ASN A 69 4.25 3.95 2.57
N ASP A 70 5.38 3.58 3.17
CA ASP A 70 6.39 4.54 3.62
C ASP A 70 7.79 3.89 3.56
N ALA A 71 8.52 4.25 2.51
CA ALA A 71 9.90 3.80 2.29
C ALA A 71 10.92 4.34 3.30
N PRO A 72 10.88 5.64 3.68
CA PRO A 72 11.72 6.15 4.76
C PRO A 72 11.55 5.37 6.07
N LEU A 73 10.32 4.98 6.40
CA LEU A 73 10.01 4.22 7.59
C LEU A 73 10.62 2.81 7.57
N ALA A 74 10.49 2.06 6.47
CA ALA A 74 11.12 0.73 6.36
C ALA A 74 12.64 0.82 6.49
N LYS A 75 13.26 1.78 5.80
CA LYS A 75 14.69 2.06 5.92
C LYS A 75 15.08 2.37 7.37
N GLN A 76 14.31 3.21 8.06
CA GLN A 76 14.56 3.55 9.46
C GLN A 76 14.49 2.32 10.38
N ILE A 77 13.48 1.46 10.22
CA ILE A 77 13.35 0.21 10.98
C ILE A 77 14.59 -0.67 10.78
N LEU A 78 15.01 -0.89 9.54
CA LEU A 78 16.19 -1.69 9.23
C LEU A 78 17.48 -1.07 9.81
N GLN A 79 17.64 0.25 9.71
CA GLN A 79 18.80 0.97 10.28
C GLN A 79 18.89 0.83 11.80
N GLN A 80 17.75 0.92 12.49
CA GLN A 80 17.68 0.72 13.95
C GLN A 80 18.11 -0.70 14.34
N HIS A 81 17.64 -1.72 13.62
CA HIS A 81 18.05 -3.10 13.87
C HIS A 81 19.51 -3.37 13.50
N LYS A 82 20.04 -2.80 12.41
CA LYS A 82 21.48 -2.84 12.07
C LYS A 82 22.32 -2.26 13.21
N ALA A 83 21.94 -1.08 13.72
CA ALA A 83 22.62 -0.42 14.85
C ALA A 83 22.56 -1.23 16.15
N ALA A 84 21.49 -2.01 16.36
CA ALA A 84 21.34 -2.93 17.49
C ALA A 84 22.13 -4.25 17.32
N GLY A 85 22.91 -4.41 16.26
CA GLY A 85 23.74 -5.60 16.01
C GLY A 85 23.06 -6.70 15.19
N HIS A 86 21.89 -6.42 14.59
CA HIS A 86 21.13 -7.39 13.80
C HIS A 86 21.36 -7.26 12.28
N GLY A 87 22.44 -6.60 11.85
CA GLY A 87 22.74 -6.40 10.42
C GLY A 87 22.90 -7.70 9.61
N ALA A 88 23.32 -8.80 10.24
CA ALA A 88 23.49 -10.09 9.57
C ALA A 88 22.20 -10.93 9.50
N VAL A 89 21.09 -10.46 10.09
CA VAL A 89 19.80 -11.17 10.04
C VAL A 89 19.28 -11.11 8.60
N MET A 90 18.75 -12.24 8.12
CA MET A 90 18.27 -12.38 6.75
C MET A 90 16.81 -11.92 6.64
N MET A 91 16.53 -11.14 5.61
CA MET A 91 15.21 -10.98 4.99
C MET A 91 14.97 -12.13 4.02
N PHE A 92 13.70 -12.41 3.71
CA PHE A 92 13.28 -13.40 2.69
C PHE A 92 13.86 -14.81 2.92
N ALA A 93 14.06 -15.19 4.18
CA ALA A 93 14.67 -16.46 4.54
C ALA A 93 13.79 -17.64 4.09
N GLY A 94 14.31 -18.48 3.20
CA GLY A 94 13.59 -19.64 2.65
C GLY A 94 12.73 -19.34 1.43
N MET A 95 12.74 -18.09 0.95
CA MET A 95 12.06 -17.68 -0.27
C MET A 95 12.97 -17.74 -1.49
N TYR A 96 12.37 -17.91 -2.66
CA TYR A 96 13.06 -17.99 -3.95
C TYR A 96 12.43 -17.03 -4.96
N ASP A 97 13.27 -16.40 -5.79
CA ASP A 97 12.82 -15.53 -6.87
C ASP A 97 12.17 -16.30 -8.03
N TYR A 98 11.66 -15.59 -9.03
CA TYR A 98 11.06 -16.18 -10.23
C TYR A 98 12.00 -17.10 -11.02
N SER A 99 13.32 -16.87 -10.92
CA SER A 99 14.36 -17.68 -11.55
C SER A 99 14.84 -18.85 -10.67
N ASN A 100 14.16 -19.09 -9.54
CA ASN A 100 14.48 -20.13 -8.56
C ASN A 100 15.87 -19.95 -7.88
N ASN A 101 16.33 -18.71 -7.75
CA ASN A 101 17.47 -18.37 -6.89
C ASN A 101 16.99 -18.03 -5.48
N PRO A 102 17.77 -18.29 -4.42
CA PRO A 102 17.42 -17.84 -3.07
C PRO A 102 17.27 -16.32 -3.02
N ALA A 103 16.12 -15.83 -2.55
CA ALA A 103 15.85 -14.39 -2.42
C ALA A 103 16.46 -13.77 -1.14
N ARG A 104 16.98 -14.61 -0.23
CA ARG A 104 17.49 -14.15 1.07
C ARG A 104 18.61 -13.11 0.92
N VAL A 105 18.56 -12.10 1.77
CA VAL A 105 19.52 -10.98 1.79
C VAL A 105 19.64 -10.47 3.23
N SER A 106 20.83 -10.04 3.66
CA SER A 106 20.98 -9.54 5.03
C SER A 106 20.47 -8.10 5.16
N VAL A 107 20.03 -7.71 6.37
CA VAL A 107 19.66 -6.31 6.67
C VAL A 107 20.76 -5.33 6.26
N THR A 108 22.03 -5.70 6.48
CA THR A 108 23.19 -4.89 6.06
C THR A 108 23.24 -4.76 4.54
N ASP A 109 23.14 -5.86 3.80
CA ASP A 109 23.25 -5.84 2.34
C ASP A 109 22.08 -5.08 1.71
N THR A 110 20.85 -5.26 2.22
CA THR A 110 19.69 -4.47 1.81
C THR A 110 19.92 -2.96 2.00
N LEU A 111 20.51 -2.55 3.12
CA LEU A 111 20.78 -1.14 3.41
C LEU A 111 21.99 -0.58 2.62
N ASP A 112 22.92 -1.43 2.22
CA ASP A 112 24.13 -1.04 1.49
C ASP A 112 23.91 -1.07 -0.04
N ASP A 113 22.80 -1.66 -0.51
CA ASP A 113 22.36 -1.59 -1.90
C ASP A 113 21.98 -0.15 -2.29
N THR A 114 22.83 0.45 -3.13
CA THR A 114 22.68 1.85 -3.53
C THR A 114 21.52 2.07 -4.48
N ASP A 115 21.25 1.12 -5.38
CA ASP A 115 20.18 1.26 -6.37
C ASP A 115 18.83 1.12 -5.68
N LEU A 116 18.69 0.13 -4.78
CA LEU A 116 17.53 -0.02 -3.92
C LEU A 116 17.28 1.26 -3.09
N MET A 117 18.31 1.82 -2.45
CA MET A 117 18.16 3.04 -1.65
C MET A 117 17.79 4.27 -2.49
N ASN A 118 18.26 4.37 -3.74
CA ASN A 118 17.90 5.44 -4.66
C ASN A 118 16.43 5.33 -5.09
N THR A 119 15.97 4.12 -5.45
CA THR A 119 14.56 3.86 -5.79
C THR A 119 13.64 4.21 -4.63
N ASN A 120 14.02 3.86 -3.40
CA ASN A 120 13.24 4.17 -2.20
C ASN A 120 13.23 5.67 -1.87
N ALA A 121 14.30 6.40 -2.18
CA ALA A 121 14.32 7.86 -2.05
C ALA A 121 13.38 8.53 -3.08
N TRP A 122 13.34 8.01 -4.31
CA TRP A 122 12.40 8.45 -5.33
C TRP A 122 10.95 8.14 -4.95
N ALA A 123 10.64 6.90 -4.59
CA ALA A 123 9.31 6.47 -4.15
C ALA A 123 8.79 7.32 -2.98
N ALA A 124 9.66 7.71 -2.03
CA ALA A 124 9.29 8.58 -0.93
C ALA A 124 8.74 9.94 -1.40
N VAL A 125 9.29 10.51 -2.48
CA VAL A 125 8.81 11.77 -3.08
C VAL A 125 7.44 11.56 -3.70
N GLU A 126 7.27 10.50 -4.49
CA GLU A 126 6.02 10.21 -5.19
C GLU A 126 4.87 9.94 -4.22
N VAL A 127 5.10 9.08 -3.22
CA VAL A 127 4.11 8.76 -2.19
C VAL A 127 3.77 9.98 -1.33
N SER A 128 4.76 10.85 -1.04
CA SER A 128 4.48 12.11 -0.32
C SER A 128 3.61 13.07 -1.14
N ALA A 129 3.80 13.12 -2.46
CA ALA A 129 2.95 13.89 -3.36
C ALA A 129 1.53 13.32 -3.42
N GLN A 130 1.39 12.00 -3.55
CA GLN A 130 0.09 11.30 -3.48
C GLN A 130 -0.63 11.59 -2.15
N LEU A 131 0.06 11.48 -1.01
CA LEU A 131 -0.50 11.78 0.30
C LEU A 131 -1.00 13.24 0.39
N THR A 132 -0.20 14.18 -0.12
CA THR A 132 -0.58 15.60 -0.15
C THR A 132 -1.86 15.81 -0.95
N GLN A 133 -1.97 15.18 -2.13
CA GLN A 133 -3.18 15.24 -2.94
C GLN A 133 -4.37 14.60 -2.24
N LEU A 134 -4.20 13.41 -1.64
CA LEU A 134 -5.25 12.71 -0.89
C LEU A 134 -5.77 13.56 0.27
N LYS A 135 -4.89 14.21 1.03
CA LYS A 135 -5.26 15.18 2.07
C LYS A 135 -6.07 16.35 1.52
N GLN A 136 -5.66 16.91 0.39
CA GLN A 136 -6.38 18.03 -0.23
C GLN A 136 -7.80 17.65 -0.69
N VAL A 137 -7.95 16.48 -1.32
CA VAL A 137 -9.22 16.08 -1.95
C VAL A 137 -10.21 15.40 -0.99
N THR A 138 -9.72 14.79 0.09
CA THR A 138 -10.57 14.09 1.09
C THR A 138 -10.68 14.85 2.41
N GLY A 139 -9.74 15.75 2.68
CA GLY A 139 -9.60 16.41 3.98
C GLY A 139 -9.04 15.53 5.09
N ILE A 140 -8.59 14.30 4.80
CA ILE A 140 -7.98 13.40 5.79
C ILE A 140 -6.80 14.08 6.49
N THR A 141 -6.63 13.82 7.78
CA THR A 141 -5.54 14.37 8.59
C THR A 141 -4.49 13.32 8.93
N ASP A 142 -3.31 13.75 9.39
CA ASP A 142 -2.26 12.84 9.85
C ASP A 142 -2.73 11.89 10.97
N ALA A 143 -3.69 12.32 11.80
CA ALA A 143 -4.28 11.47 12.85
C ALA A 143 -5.14 10.31 12.31
N GLU A 144 -5.48 10.33 11.03
CA GLU A 144 -6.32 9.33 10.36
C GLU A 144 -5.51 8.50 9.33
N VAL A 145 -4.21 8.77 9.20
CA VAL A 145 -3.30 8.10 8.27
C VAL A 145 -2.31 7.23 9.03
N VAL A 146 -2.25 5.96 8.67
CA VAL A 146 -1.28 5.00 9.18
C VAL A 146 -0.23 4.74 8.12
N LYS A 147 1.04 4.96 8.47
CA LYS A 147 2.18 4.69 7.59
C LYS A 147 2.62 3.24 7.76
N ILE A 148 2.78 2.54 6.65
CA ILE A 148 3.15 1.12 6.63
C ILE A 148 4.53 0.98 5.98
N PRO A 149 5.51 0.34 6.65
CA PRO A 149 6.86 0.21 6.09
C PRO A 149 6.81 -0.56 4.77
N PHE A 150 7.51 -0.08 3.76
CA PHE A 150 7.56 -0.74 2.46
C PHE A 150 8.90 -0.43 1.79
N LEU A 151 9.45 -1.35 1.02
CA LEU A 151 10.61 -1.09 0.18
C LEU A 151 10.27 -1.40 -1.28
N TRP A 152 10.81 -0.58 -2.16
CA TRP A 152 10.68 -0.69 -3.60
C TRP A 152 11.99 -1.11 -4.24
N ASP A 153 11.94 -1.93 -5.28
CA ASP A 153 13.05 -2.28 -6.15
C ASP A 153 12.94 -1.56 -7.50
N GLU A 154 14.05 -1.47 -8.22
CA GLU A 154 14.07 -0.94 -9.58
C GLU A 154 13.83 -2.05 -10.61
N ALA A 155 12.90 -1.81 -11.53
CA ALA A 155 12.69 -2.66 -12.68
C ALA A 155 12.30 -1.84 -13.91
N TYR A 156 13.11 -1.93 -14.96
CA TYR A 156 12.85 -1.31 -16.27
C TYR A 156 12.63 0.22 -16.24
N GLY A 157 13.24 0.92 -15.29
CA GLY A 157 13.08 2.35 -15.05
C GLY A 157 11.89 2.72 -14.17
N TYR A 158 11.24 1.73 -13.55
CA TYR A 158 10.07 1.89 -12.69
C TYR A 158 10.32 1.28 -11.31
N ALA A 159 9.46 1.60 -10.34
CA ALA A 159 9.45 0.96 -9.04
C ALA A 159 8.55 -0.28 -9.03
N VAL A 160 9.01 -1.36 -8.40
CA VAL A 160 8.25 -2.59 -8.13
C VAL A 160 8.41 -3.00 -6.67
N ALA A 161 7.51 -3.82 -6.12
CA ALA A 161 7.58 -4.21 -4.72
C ALA A 161 8.85 -5.03 -4.41
N TYR A 162 9.69 -4.56 -3.49
CA TYR A 162 10.86 -5.32 -3.00
C TYR A 162 10.51 -6.24 -1.84
N VAL A 163 9.64 -5.76 -0.94
CA VAL A 163 8.99 -6.58 0.09
C VAL A 163 7.52 -6.77 -0.31
N PRO A 164 6.91 -7.93 -0.03
CA PRO A 164 5.48 -8.13 -0.24
C PRO A 164 4.66 -6.98 0.35
N GLY A 165 3.77 -6.46 -0.48
CA GLY A 165 3.15 -5.17 -0.29
C GLY A 165 2.07 -5.18 0.77
N MET A 166 2.45 -5.04 2.04
CA MET A 166 1.54 -5.15 3.19
C MET A 166 0.26 -4.31 3.10
N ILE A 167 0.27 -3.18 2.37
CA ILE A 167 -0.94 -2.37 2.13
C ILE A 167 -1.82 -2.84 0.99
N ASN A 168 -1.28 -3.61 0.04
CA ASN A 168 -1.96 -4.20 -1.11
C ASN A 168 -2.68 -5.52 -0.69
N GLY A 169 -3.37 -5.41 0.44
CA GLY A 169 -4.13 -6.47 1.09
C GLY A 169 -5.63 -6.26 0.97
N ILE A 170 -6.40 -7.16 1.55
CA ILE A 170 -7.86 -7.19 1.41
C ILE A 170 -8.58 -6.91 2.73
N MET A 171 -9.42 -5.86 2.76
CA MET A 171 -10.31 -5.60 3.90
C MET A 171 -11.51 -6.54 3.87
N LEU A 172 -11.57 -7.46 4.83
CA LEU A 172 -12.63 -8.42 5.04
C LEU A 172 -13.72 -7.88 5.98
N THR A 173 -14.71 -8.73 6.29
CA THR A 173 -15.78 -8.39 7.24
C THR A 173 -15.22 -8.23 8.65
N GLY A 174 -15.83 -7.40 9.50
CA GLY A 174 -15.43 -7.28 10.92
C GLY A 174 -14.11 -6.56 11.17
N ASN A 175 -13.64 -5.73 10.22
CA ASN A 175 -12.36 -5.01 10.27
C ASN A 175 -11.12 -5.93 10.27
N HIS A 176 -11.25 -7.14 9.73
CA HIS A 176 -10.11 -8.00 9.45
C HIS A 176 -9.43 -7.57 8.15
N PHE A 177 -8.10 -7.48 8.15
CA PHE A 177 -7.30 -7.13 6.97
C PHE A 177 -6.35 -8.28 6.64
N GLY A 178 -6.54 -8.90 5.48
CA GLY A 178 -5.61 -9.91 4.95
C GLY A 178 -4.46 -9.22 4.24
N SER A 179 -3.31 -9.10 4.89
CA SER A 179 -2.11 -8.40 4.41
C SER A 179 -1.08 -9.40 3.88
N PRO A 180 -0.41 -9.13 2.75
CA PRO A 180 0.75 -9.92 2.30
C PRO A 180 1.78 -10.12 3.41
N ASP A 181 2.33 -11.33 3.53
CA ASP A 181 3.41 -11.64 4.48
C ASP A 181 4.72 -11.00 3.99
N PRO A 182 5.29 -10.01 4.69
CA PRO A 182 6.46 -9.26 4.20
C PRO A 182 7.76 -10.05 4.19
N HIS A 183 7.82 -11.23 4.84
CA HIS A 183 9.05 -12.03 4.98
C HIS A 183 10.26 -11.19 5.42
N GLY A 184 10.05 -10.29 6.38
CA GLY A 184 11.06 -9.40 6.92
C GLY A 184 12.08 -10.13 7.81
N PRO A 185 13.05 -9.39 8.39
CA PRO A 185 14.03 -10.00 9.27
C PRO A 185 13.36 -10.44 10.58
N VAL A 186 13.58 -11.71 10.95
CA VAL A 186 13.04 -12.28 12.20
C VAL A 186 14.04 -12.12 13.34
N ILE A 187 13.69 -11.31 14.33
CA ILE A 187 14.51 -10.99 15.49
C ILE A 187 13.73 -11.37 16.75
N GLN A 188 14.35 -12.17 17.63
CA GLN A 188 13.70 -12.69 18.84
C GLN A 188 12.36 -13.42 18.55
N GLY A 189 12.29 -14.12 17.41
CA GLY A 189 11.11 -14.88 17.01
C GLY A 189 9.98 -14.05 16.41
N LYS A 190 10.19 -12.75 16.16
CA LYS A 190 9.21 -11.87 15.52
C LYS A 190 9.76 -11.24 14.26
N ASP A 191 8.95 -11.22 13.21
CA ASP A 191 9.19 -10.38 12.04
C ASP A 191 9.00 -8.90 12.45
N VAL A 192 10.01 -8.07 12.17
CA VAL A 192 10.01 -6.67 12.60
C VAL A 192 9.00 -5.80 11.84
N PHE A 193 8.73 -6.10 10.57
CA PHE A 193 7.74 -5.37 9.79
C PHE A 193 6.33 -5.72 10.26
N LYS A 194 6.07 -7.01 10.49
CA LYS A 194 4.79 -7.45 11.06
C LYS A 194 4.52 -6.80 12.41
N SER A 195 5.53 -6.84 13.29
CA SER A 195 5.44 -6.23 14.63
C SER A 195 5.13 -4.74 14.52
N TYR A 196 5.82 -4.02 13.63
CA TYR A 196 5.56 -2.60 13.42
C TYR A 196 4.13 -2.33 12.94
N VAL A 197 3.64 -3.09 11.96
CA VAL A 197 2.30 -2.90 11.39
C VAL A 197 1.21 -3.21 12.42
N GLU A 198 1.39 -4.29 13.20
CA GLU A 198 0.49 -4.63 14.31
C GLU A 198 0.43 -3.52 15.35
N ASP A 199 1.58 -2.97 15.75
CA ASP A 199 1.65 -1.86 16.71
C ASP A 199 1.03 -0.57 16.12
N ALA A 200 1.31 -0.24 14.87
CA ALA A 200 0.79 0.95 14.19
C ALA A 200 -0.74 0.93 14.03
N LEU A 201 -1.33 -0.27 13.99
CA LEU A 201 -2.78 -0.47 13.88
C LEU A 201 -3.45 -0.77 15.22
N ALA A 202 -2.71 -0.86 16.32
CA ALA A 202 -3.24 -1.27 17.63
C ALA A 202 -4.36 -0.36 18.17
N ASP A 203 -4.26 0.95 17.91
CA ASP A 203 -5.27 1.94 18.31
C ASP A 203 -6.43 2.08 17.29
N THR A 204 -6.36 1.31 16.20
CA THR A 204 -7.46 1.19 15.24
C THR A 204 -8.39 0.03 15.61
N ASN A 205 -9.43 -0.19 14.81
CA ASN A 205 -10.27 -1.38 14.94
C ASN A 205 -9.83 -2.53 14.00
N VAL A 206 -8.69 -2.37 13.33
CA VAL A 206 -8.21 -3.30 12.30
C VAL A 206 -7.45 -4.45 12.95
N THR A 207 -7.80 -5.68 12.58
CA THR A 207 -7.03 -6.87 12.94
C THR A 207 -6.33 -7.41 11.69
N VAL A 208 -5.00 -7.41 11.69
CA VAL A 208 -4.20 -7.90 10.57
C VAL A 208 -4.08 -9.41 10.62
N HIS A 209 -4.21 -10.05 9.45
CA HIS A 209 -3.93 -11.46 9.21
C HIS A 209 -2.91 -11.55 8.09
N TRP A 210 -1.79 -12.20 8.36
CA TRP A 210 -0.72 -12.37 7.38
C TRP A 210 -1.06 -13.49 6.40
N VAL A 211 -1.00 -13.20 5.11
CA VAL A 211 -1.33 -14.12 4.01
C VAL A 211 -0.06 -14.39 3.24
N GLU A 212 0.33 -15.65 3.17
CA GLU A 212 1.43 -16.09 2.32
C GLU A 212 1.02 -16.02 0.84
N ASP A 213 1.63 -15.11 0.10
CA ASP A 213 1.37 -14.88 -1.32
C ASP A 213 2.64 -14.84 -2.19
N TRP A 214 3.82 -15.14 -1.60
CA TRP A 214 5.11 -14.97 -2.25
C TRP A 214 5.17 -15.58 -3.65
N TYR A 215 4.89 -16.89 -3.75
CA TYR A 215 5.04 -17.65 -4.99
C TYR A 215 3.91 -17.48 -5.99
N LEU A 216 2.70 -17.13 -5.53
CA LEU A 216 1.52 -17.06 -6.39
C LEU A 216 1.30 -15.65 -6.94
N TYR A 217 1.74 -14.62 -6.21
CA TYR A 217 1.43 -13.22 -6.53
C TYR A 217 2.67 -12.33 -6.47
N HIS A 218 3.41 -12.31 -5.36
CA HIS A 218 4.52 -11.35 -5.16
C HIS A 218 5.60 -11.43 -6.23
N ILE A 219 6.14 -12.63 -6.50
CA ILE A 219 7.18 -12.80 -7.54
C ILE A 219 6.66 -12.61 -8.98
N LEU A 220 5.38 -12.33 -9.15
CA LEU A 220 4.71 -11.99 -10.41
C LEU A 220 4.25 -10.52 -10.43
N ASP A 221 4.86 -9.68 -9.59
CA ASP A 221 4.59 -8.24 -9.45
C ASP A 221 3.16 -7.92 -8.97
N GLY A 222 2.53 -8.83 -8.21
CA GLY A 222 1.20 -8.63 -7.63
C GLY A 222 1.16 -8.97 -6.15
N GLU A 223 0.03 -8.71 -5.50
CA GLU A 223 -0.14 -9.00 -4.07
C GLU A 223 -1.54 -9.58 -3.81
N VAL A 224 -1.86 -9.91 -2.56
CA VAL A 224 -3.18 -10.41 -2.12
C VAL A 224 -4.36 -9.70 -2.80
N HIS A 225 -4.40 -8.36 -2.83
CA HIS A 225 -5.51 -7.62 -3.43
C HIS A 225 -5.52 -7.66 -4.95
N CYS A 226 -4.36 -7.75 -5.62
CA CYS A 226 -4.30 -7.99 -7.06
C CYS A 226 -4.86 -9.38 -7.44
N GLY A 227 -4.71 -10.36 -6.55
CA GLY A 227 -5.20 -11.73 -6.71
C GLY A 227 -6.64 -11.98 -6.26
N SER A 228 -7.31 -10.98 -5.66
CA SER A 228 -8.61 -11.17 -5.00
C SER A 228 -9.57 -9.99 -5.25
N ASN A 229 -10.84 -10.17 -4.91
CA ASN A 229 -11.82 -9.08 -4.98
C ASN A 229 -12.92 -9.29 -3.94
N THR A 230 -13.50 -8.20 -3.44
CA THR A 230 -14.59 -8.25 -2.45
C THR A 230 -15.86 -7.63 -2.98
N LYS A 231 -16.96 -8.39 -2.93
CA LYS A 231 -18.29 -7.82 -3.08
C LYS A 231 -18.76 -7.23 -1.75
N ARG A 232 -19.05 -5.93 -1.72
CA ARG A 232 -19.55 -5.23 -0.54
C ARG A 232 -21.04 -4.90 -0.67
N VAL A 233 -21.70 -4.75 0.47
CA VAL A 233 -23.08 -4.27 0.53
C VAL A 233 -23.10 -2.78 0.20
N VAL A 234 -23.99 -2.35 -0.69
CA VAL A 234 -24.23 -0.93 -0.98
C VAL A 234 -24.85 -0.27 0.25
N PRO A 235 -24.27 0.82 0.80
CA PRO A 235 -24.83 1.48 1.97
C PRO A 235 -26.28 1.92 1.73
N ALA A 236 -27.20 1.55 2.63
CA ALA A 236 -28.60 1.99 2.55
C ALA A 236 -28.83 3.39 3.15
N THR A 237 -27.79 3.98 3.74
CA THR A 237 -27.84 5.24 4.49
C THR A 237 -27.89 6.48 3.60
N HIS A 238 -27.43 6.36 2.36
CA HIS A 238 -27.50 7.41 1.34
C HIS A 238 -28.00 6.80 0.04
N ARG A 239 -28.91 7.51 -0.61
CA ARG A 239 -29.42 7.14 -1.93
C ARG A 239 -28.78 8.08 -2.93
N TRP A 240 -28.12 7.54 -3.94
CA TRP A 240 -27.42 8.34 -4.95
C TRP A 240 -28.33 9.36 -5.66
N TRP A 241 -29.64 9.12 -5.75
CA TRP A 241 -30.63 10.04 -6.33
C TRP A 241 -31.10 11.16 -5.38
N GLU A 242 -30.65 11.17 -4.12
CA GLU A 242 -30.95 12.22 -3.14
C GLU A 242 -29.81 13.24 -3.03
N GLY A 243 -28.67 13.01 -3.69
CA GLY A 243 -27.55 13.97 -3.76
C GLY A 243 -27.69 14.97 -4.91
N ASP A 244 -26.96 16.07 -4.83
CA ASP A 244 -26.77 17.01 -5.94
C ASP A 244 -25.84 16.35 -6.99
N LEU A 245 -26.42 15.79 -8.05
CA LEU A 245 -25.71 15.23 -9.22
C LEU A 245 -25.26 16.33 -10.20
#